data_AF-A0A2T0UML7-F1
#
_entry.id   AF-A0A2T0UML7-F1
#
_cell.length_a   1.000
_cell.length_b   1.000
_cell.length_c   1.000
_cell.angle_alpha   90.00
_cell.angle_beta   90.00
_cell.angle_gamma   90.00
#
_symmetry.space_group_name_H-M   'P 1'
#
loop_
_entity.id
_entity.type
_entity.pdbx_description
1 polymer ?
#
loop_
_entity_poly.entity_id
_entity_poly.type
_entity_poly.pdbx_seq_one_letter_code
_entity_poly.pdbx_strand_id
1 'polypeptide(L)'
;MPDLYELLDLPEDADTDAIEERLREQERTWAHLARDSDPAVRGRAGQVLADLVQARETLLDPERRAAYDNRRAENPVPAPPPVAPPPVMSYPTGQFTAVPSYYPHPAAMAPMPRRRPAAAGAVLALSGALLITIATFMPWDPRLSGTGNYWDQVSSQDSFGADSLPGMPLVAISLVLVTLLWALYFASSTPNQGLVWALVGIAGSLLLLPIAFGSLGTMGGNDPYLDYYGVEQGTRPGPIFAVIGVLLVFTGNFTAIAQNASRTGS
;
A
#
# COMPACT_ATOMS: atom_id res chain seq x y z
N MET A 1 -11.52 12.56 34.50
CA MET A 1 -11.32 12.69 33.04
C MET A 1 -9.90 13.12 32.80
N PRO A 2 -9.21 12.56 31.79
CA PRO A 2 -7.92 13.11 31.36
C PRO A 2 -8.08 14.58 30.95
N ASP A 3 -7.01 15.35 31.10
CA ASP A 3 -6.94 16.73 30.63
C ASP A 3 -7.06 16.75 29.09
N LEU A 4 -7.86 17.66 28.54
CA LEU A 4 -8.13 17.72 27.10
C LEU A 4 -6.90 18.20 26.31
N TYR A 5 -6.06 19.05 26.90
CA TYR A 5 -4.81 19.48 26.28
C TYR A 5 -3.77 18.36 26.31
N GLU A 6 -3.70 17.60 27.41
CA GLU A 6 -2.83 16.43 27.53
C GLU A 6 -3.24 15.31 26.57
N LEU A 7 -4.55 15.10 26.37
CA LEU A 7 -5.07 14.15 25.38
C LEU A 7 -4.56 14.48 23.97
N LEU A 8 -4.48 15.78 23.63
CA LEU A 8 -4.02 16.25 22.33
C LEU A 8 -2.49 16.39 22.21
N ASP A 9 -1.76 16.28 23.31
CA ASP A 9 -0.32 16.57 23.38
C ASP A 9 -0.02 18.00 22.90
N LEU A 10 -0.79 18.97 23.41
CA LEU A 10 -0.68 20.39 23.08
C LEU A 10 -0.46 21.24 24.34
N PRO A 11 0.25 22.38 24.22
CA PRO A 11 0.32 23.35 25.29
C PRO A 11 -1.03 24.08 25.45
N GLU A 12 -1.25 24.68 26.62
CA GLU A 12 -2.52 25.32 27.01
C GLU A 12 -2.83 26.57 26.18
N ASP A 13 -1.77 27.23 25.69
CA ASP A 13 -1.84 28.43 24.86
C ASP A 13 -1.95 28.13 23.35
N ALA A 14 -2.14 26.86 22.97
CA ALA A 14 -2.31 26.47 21.57
C ALA A 14 -3.47 27.24 20.91
N ASP A 15 -3.24 27.74 19.70
CA ASP A 15 -4.26 28.40 18.92
C ASP A 15 -5.32 27.41 18.40
N THR A 16 -6.45 27.94 17.94
CA THR A 16 -7.58 27.12 17.46
C THR A 16 -7.18 26.26 16.27
N ASP A 17 -6.30 26.75 15.39
CA ASP A 17 -5.87 26.05 14.18
C ASP A 17 -5.01 24.83 14.53
N ALA A 18 -4.06 24.97 15.47
CA ALA A 18 -3.25 23.87 15.98
C ALA A 18 -4.09 22.81 16.70
N ILE A 19 -5.09 23.24 17.49
CA ILE A 19 -6.05 22.32 18.13
C ILE A 19 -6.82 21.53 17.07
N GLU A 20 -7.32 22.20 16.04
CA GLU A 20 -8.09 21.53 14.99
C GLU A 20 -7.23 20.56 14.17
N GLU A 21 -6.03 20.97 13.78
CA GLU A 21 -5.07 20.12 13.07
C GLU A 21 -4.78 18.86 13.88
N ARG A 22 -4.45 19.02 15.17
CA ARG A 22 -4.09 17.90 16.03
C ARG A 22 -5.26 16.96 16.29
N LEU A 23 -6.47 17.49 16.47
CA LEU A 23 -7.70 16.70 16.53
C LEU A 23 -7.88 15.84 15.28
N ARG A 24 -7.74 16.43 14.08
CA ARG A 24 -7.88 15.69 12.81
C ARG A 24 -6.84 14.57 12.68
N GLU A 25 -5.59 14.81 13.09
CA GLU A 25 -4.54 13.79 13.06
C GLU A 25 -4.81 12.63 14.02
N GLN A 26 -5.19 12.94 15.26
CA GLN A 26 -5.51 11.92 16.25
C GLN A 26 -6.74 11.11 15.85
N GLU A 27 -7.81 11.77 15.39
CA GLU A 27 -9.02 11.10 14.90
C GLU A 27 -8.70 10.14 13.75
N ARG A 28 -7.87 10.54 12.77
CA ARG A 28 -7.46 9.64 11.68
C ARG A 28 -6.70 8.41 12.21
N THR A 29 -5.79 8.62 13.16
CA THR A 29 -4.98 7.55 13.76
C THR A 29 -5.86 6.57 14.52
N TRP A 30 -6.74 7.07 15.39
CA TRP A 30 -7.62 6.23 16.20
C TRP A 30 -8.77 5.61 15.40
N ALA A 31 -9.31 6.29 14.38
CA ALA A 31 -10.29 5.70 13.47
C ALA A 31 -9.70 4.54 12.65
N HIS A 32 -8.40 4.61 12.34
CA HIS A 32 -7.69 3.49 11.73
C HIS A 32 -7.57 2.30 12.70
N LEU A 33 -7.18 2.54 13.96
CA LEU A 33 -7.08 1.51 15.01
C LEU A 33 -8.44 0.92 15.40
N ALA A 34 -9.54 1.68 15.31
CA ALA A 34 -10.90 1.20 15.55
C ALA A 34 -11.34 0.11 14.54
N ARG A 35 -10.60 -0.08 13.44
CA ARG A 35 -10.82 -1.15 12.46
C ARG A 35 -9.87 -2.33 12.63
N ASP A 36 -9.06 -2.37 13.69
CA ASP A 36 -8.15 -3.48 13.94
C ASP A 36 -8.91 -4.80 14.19
N SER A 37 -8.31 -5.93 13.87
CA SER A 37 -8.89 -7.24 14.14
C SER A 37 -8.98 -7.55 15.65
N ASP A 38 -8.08 -6.99 16.46
CA ASP A 38 -8.05 -7.21 17.89
C ASP A 38 -9.20 -6.44 18.60
N PRO A 39 -10.13 -7.14 19.29
CA PRO A 39 -11.22 -6.49 20.01
C PRO A 39 -10.75 -5.57 21.13
N ALA A 40 -9.62 -5.84 21.79
CA ALA A 40 -9.10 -4.99 22.86
C ALA A 40 -8.61 -3.64 22.31
N VAL A 41 -7.90 -3.67 21.18
CA VAL A 41 -7.44 -2.46 20.48
C VAL A 41 -8.63 -1.63 20.00
N ARG A 42 -9.64 -2.27 19.39
CA ARG A 42 -10.85 -1.58 18.94
C ARG A 42 -11.62 -0.95 20.08
N GLY A 43 -11.78 -1.66 21.20
CA GLY A 43 -12.46 -1.14 22.39
C GLY A 43 -11.78 0.12 22.92
N ARG A 44 -10.45 0.09 23.01
CA ARG A 44 -9.66 1.25 23.43
C ARG A 44 -9.76 2.41 22.44
N ALA A 45 -9.66 2.13 21.14
CA ALA A 45 -9.79 3.16 20.11
C ALA A 45 -11.17 3.82 20.12
N GLY A 46 -12.23 3.05 20.37
CA GLY A 46 -13.59 3.59 20.50
C GLY A 46 -13.73 4.55 21.69
N GLN A 47 -13.12 4.22 22.83
CA GLN A 47 -13.10 5.12 24.01
C GLN A 47 -12.37 6.43 23.69
N VAL A 48 -11.17 6.35 23.10
CA VAL A 48 -10.39 7.55 22.77
C VAL A 48 -11.10 8.42 21.73
N LEU A 49 -11.76 7.82 20.73
CA LEU A 49 -12.56 8.59 19.76
C LEU A 49 -13.72 9.35 20.42
N ALA A 50 -14.37 8.76 21.43
CA ALA A 50 -15.41 9.46 22.19
C ALA A 50 -14.83 10.64 22.98
N ASP A 51 -13.66 10.46 23.60
CA ASP A 51 -12.96 11.54 24.31
C ASP A 51 -12.53 12.66 23.35
N LEU A 52 -12.10 12.33 22.11
CA LEU A 52 -11.74 13.32 21.08
C LEU A 52 -12.95 14.14 20.59
N VAL A 53 -14.13 13.53 20.49
CA VAL A 53 -15.37 14.28 20.15
C VAL A 53 -15.68 15.31 21.24
N GLN A 54 -15.56 14.93 22.51
CA GLN A 54 -15.75 15.86 23.61
C GLN A 54 -14.69 16.97 23.62
N ALA A 55 -13.42 16.63 23.34
CA ALA A 55 -12.34 17.60 23.22
C ALA A 55 -12.65 18.62 22.11
N ARG A 56 -13.09 18.15 20.93
CA ARG A 56 -13.52 19.00 19.81
C ARG A 56 -14.65 19.95 20.20
N GLU A 57 -15.71 19.44 20.82
CA GLU A 57 -16.86 20.25 21.24
C GLU A 57 -16.54 21.28 22.34
N THR A 58 -15.51 21.02 23.14
CA THR A 58 -15.14 21.89 24.27
C THR A 58 -14.09 22.92 23.85
N LEU A 59 -13.05 22.51 23.10
CA LEU A 59 -11.90 23.35 22.79
C LEU A 59 -12.09 24.22 21.54
N LEU A 60 -12.94 23.81 20.58
CA LEU A 60 -13.20 24.63 19.38
C LEU A 60 -14.32 25.66 19.58
N ASP A 61 -15.14 25.52 20.62
CA ASP A 61 -16.11 26.53 21.02
C ASP A 61 -15.45 27.51 22.00
N PRO A 62 -15.31 28.81 21.66
CA PRO A 62 -14.56 29.77 22.47
C PRO A 62 -15.18 29.99 23.86
N GLU A 63 -16.51 29.93 24.01
CA GLU A 63 -17.16 30.09 25.30
C GLU A 63 -16.92 28.86 26.19
N ARG A 64 -17.03 27.66 25.59
CA ARG A 64 -16.77 26.40 26.31
C ARG A 64 -15.30 26.23 26.68
N ARG A 65 -14.38 26.65 25.81
CA ARG A 65 -12.94 26.65 26.06
C ARG A 65 -12.61 27.55 27.25
N ALA A 66 -13.09 28.79 27.25
CA ALA A 66 -12.90 29.71 28.38
C ALA A 66 -13.45 29.14 29.71
N ALA A 67 -14.64 28.53 29.68
CA ALA A 67 -15.22 27.88 30.86
C ALA A 67 -14.44 26.64 31.32
N TYR A 68 -13.82 25.89 30.39
CA TYR A 68 -12.95 24.78 30.71
C TYR A 68 -11.64 25.25 31.35
N ASP A 69 -10.99 26.26 30.76
CA ASP A 69 -9.74 26.83 31.25
C ASP A 69 -9.93 27.44 32.65
N ASN A 70 -11.03 28.15 32.90
CA ASN A 70 -11.37 28.68 34.22
C ASN A 70 -11.52 27.56 35.28
N ARG A 71 -12.26 26.49 34.98
CA ARG A 71 -12.43 25.35 35.91
C ARG A 71 -11.11 24.65 36.23
N ARG A 72 -10.20 24.61 35.26
CA ARG A 72 -8.87 24.02 35.40
C ARG A 72 -7.95 24.92 36.22
N ALA A 73 -8.04 26.24 36.06
CA ALA A 73 -7.33 27.20 36.90
C ALA A 73 -7.80 27.15 38.38
N GLU A 74 -9.10 26.92 38.61
CA GLU A 74 -9.65 26.72 39.95
C GLU A 74 -9.25 25.38 40.59
N ASN A 75 -9.05 24.34 39.77
CA ASN A 75 -8.64 23.01 40.21
C ASN A 75 -7.34 22.60 39.50
N PRO A 76 -6.19 23.23 39.84
CA PRO A 76 -4.93 22.91 39.21
C PRO A 76 -4.66 21.42 39.41
N VAL A 77 -4.41 20.72 38.30
CA VAL A 77 -3.99 19.30 38.34
C VAL A 77 -2.76 19.25 39.25
N PRO A 78 -2.76 18.45 40.33
CA PRO A 78 -1.63 18.37 41.23
C PRO A 78 -0.38 18.07 40.40
N ALA A 79 0.61 18.96 40.46
CA ALA A 79 1.87 18.73 39.78
C ALA A 79 2.34 17.31 40.13
N PRO A 80 2.78 16.50 39.15
CA PRO A 80 3.27 15.17 39.45
C PRO A 80 4.30 15.31 40.56
N PRO A 81 4.21 14.49 41.63
CA PRO A 81 5.10 14.63 42.78
C PRO A 81 6.53 14.66 42.25
N PRO A 82 7.40 15.56 42.75
CA PRO A 82 8.76 15.66 42.27
C PRO A 82 9.33 14.26 42.26
N VAL A 83 9.71 13.78 41.06
CA VAL A 83 10.27 12.43 40.90
C VAL A 83 11.41 12.37 41.87
N ALA A 84 11.25 11.60 42.96
CA ALA A 84 12.28 11.50 43.97
C ALA A 84 13.55 11.13 43.22
N PRO A 85 14.68 11.87 43.41
CA PRO A 85 15.91 11.52 42.75
C PRO A 85 16.11 10.02 42.97
N PRO A 86 16.39 9.26 41.89
CA PRO A 86 16.50 7.81 42.02
C PRO A 86 17.42 7.55 43.20
N PRO A 87 17.02 6.69 44.16
CA PRO A 87 17.82 6.45 45.35
C PRO A 87 19.23 6.18 44.87
N VAL A 88 20.18 7.05 45.28
CA VAL A 88 21.58 6.87 44.96
C VAL A 88 21.94 5.55 45.62
N MET A 89 21.88 4.46 44.86
CA MET A 89 22.31 3.17 45.33
C MET A 89 23.82 3.32 45.50
N SER A 90 24.22 3.58 46.74
CA SER A 90 25.59 3.42 47.19
C SER A 90 25.89 1.93 47.10
N TYR A 91 26.28 1.45 45.91
CA TYR A 91 26.74 0.07 45.76
C TYR A 91 28.05 -0.04 46.55
N PRO A 92 28.11 -0.84 47.63
CA PRO A 92 29.36 -1.06 48.33
C PRO A 92 30.31 -1.77 47.36
N THR A 93 31.37 -1.07 46.98
CA THR A 93 32.47 -1.56 46.17
C THR A 93 33.15 -2.72 46.90
N GLY A 94 32.68 -3.97 46.74
CA GLY A 94 33.34 -5.11 47.40
C GLY A 94 32.67 -6.49 47.36
N GLN A 95 31.42 -6.63 46.94
CA GLN A 95 30.77 -7.95 46.93
C GLN A 95 30.10 -8.26 45.59
N PHE A 96 30.89 -8.82 44.67
CA PHE A 96 30.38 -9.61 43.55
C PHE A 96 29.95 -11.00 44.06
N THR A 97 28.87 -11.06 44.83
CA THR A 97 28.18 -12.31 45.12
C THR A 97 27.02 -12.44 44.13
N ALA A 98 27.12 -13.46 43.27
CA ALA A 98 26.12 -13.99 42.34
C ALA A 98 24.81 -13.21 42.31
N VAL A 99 24.70 -12.31 41.33
CA VAL A 99 23.44 -11.66 40.97
C VAL A 99 22.42 -12.78 40.71
N PRO A 100 21.35 -12.92 41.50
CA PRO A 100 20.26 -13.79 41.12
C PRO A 100 19.81 -13.27 39.78
N SER A 101 19.81 -14.14 38.76
CA SER A 101 19.27 -13.86 37.44
C SER A 101 17.86 -13.33 37.62
N TYR A 102 17.77 -12.00 37.70
CA TYR A 102 16.56 -11.25 37.48
C TYR A 102 16.18 -11.69 36.09
N TYR A 103 15.24 -12.64 36.02
CA TYR A 103 14.51 -12.86 34.80
C TYR A 103 14.10 -11.46 34.36
N PRO A 104 14.55 -10.98 33.19
CA PRO A 104 13.92 -9.81 32.65
C PRO A 104 12.44 -10.17 32.64
N HIS A 105 11.64 -9.46 33.44
CA HIS A 105 10.23 -9.37 33.13
C HIS A 105 10.17 -9.18 31.62
N PRO A 106 9.35 -9.94 30.89
CA PRO A 106 9.08 -9.58 29.52
C PRO A 106 8.52 -8.17 29.60
N ALA A 107 9.39 -7.18 29.42
CA ALA A 107 9.03 -5.81 29.15
C ALA A 107 8.00 -6.01 28.06
N ALA A 108 6.74 -5.71 28.38
CA ALA A 108 5.62 -5.88 27.48
C ALA A 108 6.13 -5.37 26.15
N MET A 109 6.44 -6.30 25.23
CA MET A 109 7.12 -5.96 23.99
C MET A 109 6.13 -5.01 23.36
N ALA A 110 6.43 -3.71 23.43
CA ALA A 110 5.63 -2.69 22.80
C ALA A 110 5.45 -3.24 21.38
N PRO A 111 4.21 -3.55 20.96
CA PRO A 111 3.96 -4.40 19.82
C PRO A 111 4.81 -3.83 18.70
N MET A 112 5.88 -4.55 18.34
CA MET A 112 6.84 -4.02 17.37
C MET A 112 5.96 -3.63 16.20
N PRO A 113 5.95 -2.35 15.79
CA PRO A 113 5.05 -1.91 14.74
C PRO A 113 5.33 -2.82 13.56
N ARG A 114 4.39 -3.73 13.27
CA ARG A 114 4.50 -4.66 12.15
C ARG A 114 4.50 -3.75 10.93
N ARG A 115 5.69 -3.36 10.47
CA ARG A 115 5.88 -2.53 9.28
C ARG A 115 5.21 -3.29 8.16
N ARG A 116 4.04 -2.80 7.76
CA ARG A 116 3.17 -3.46 6.78
C ARG A 116 4.02 -3.81 5.56
N PRO A 117 4.01 -5.06 5.10
CA PRO A 117 4.79 -5.46 3.94
C PRO A 117 4.42 -4.57 2.75
N ALA A 118 5.45 -4.07 2.07
CA ALA A 118 5.52 -3.54 0.70
C ALA A 118 4.19 -3.20 -0.01
N ALA A 119 3.31 -2.43 0.60
CA ALA A 119 2.01 -2.07 0.01
C ALA A 119 2.20 -1.36 -1.35
N ALA A 120 3.24 -0.55 -1.46
CA ALA A 120 3.59 0.14 -2.71
C ALA A 120 3.95 -0.81 -3.86
N GLY A 121 4.71 -1.88 -3.59
CA GLY A 121 5.10 -2.86 -4.62
C GLY A 121 3.91 -3.69 -5.11
N ALA A 122 3.06 -4.14 -4.18
CA ALA A 122 1.85 -4.90 -4.52
C ALA A 122 0.85 -4.06 -5.33
N VAL A 123 0.67 -2.79 -4.97
CA VAL A 123 -0.20 -1.87 -5.71
C VAL A 123 0.31 -1.67 -7.14
N LEU A 124 1.62 -1.42 -7.33
CA LEU A 124 2.20 -1.27 -8.67
C LEU A 124 2.05 -2.53 -9.53
N ALA A 125 2.27 -3.71 -8.96
CA ALA A 125 2.09 -4.98 -9.67
C ALA A 125 0.63 -5.22 -10.09
N LEU A 126 -0.34 -4.92 -9.20
CA LEU A 126 -1.77 -5.02 -9.51
C LEU A 126 -2.19 -4.01 -10.57
N SER A 127 -1.71 -2.77 -10.50
CA SER A 127 -1.98 -1.74 -11.52
C SER A 127 -1.42 -2.14 -12.89
N GLY A 128 -0.22 -2.72 -12.94
CA GLY A 128 0.36 -3.23 -14.18
C GLY A 128 -0.44 -4.40 -14.78
N ALA A 129 -0.84 -5.37 -13.95
CA ALA A 129 -1.66 -6.50 -14.40
C ALA A 129 -3.04 -6.06 -14.91
N LEU A 130 -3.66 -5.06 -14.25
CA LEU A 130 -4.91 -4.47 -14.69
C LEU A 130 -4.78 -3.79 -16.06
N LEU A 131 -3.71 -3.03 -16.28
CA LEU A 131 -3.46 -2.38 -17.58
C LEU A 131 -3.26 -3.38 -18.71
N ILE A 132 -2.53 -4.47 -18.47
CA ILE A 132 -2.38 -5.56 -19.46
C ILE A 132 -3.75 -6.16 -19.77
N THR A 133 -4.57 -6.41 -18.76
CA THR A 133 -5.92 -6.96 -18.93
C THR A 133 -6.78 -6.02 -19.77
N ILE A 134 -6.84 -4.73 -19.41
CA ILE A 134 -7.62 -3.73 -20.14
C ILE A 134 -7.13 -3.65 -21.60
N ALA A 135 -5.81 -3.54 -21.83
CA ALA A 135 -5.24 -3.47 -23.18
C ALA A 135 -5.62 -4.70 -24.04
N THR A 136 -5.69 -5.88 -23.44
CA THR A 136 -6.02 -7.14 -24.12
C THR A 136 -7.49 -7.24 -24.54
N PHE A 137 -8.40 -6.61 -23.80
CA PHE A 137 -9.85 -6.72 -24.02
C PHE A 137 -10.52 -5.45 -24.53
N MET A 138 -9.84 -4.30 -24.51
CA MET A 138 -10.38 -3.06 -25.04
C MET A 138 -10.58 -3.19 -26.57
N PRO A 139 -11.67 -2.67 -27.14
CA PRO A 139 -11.81 -2.55 -28.60
C PRO A 139 -10.85 -1.48 -29.12
N TRP A 140 -10.03 -1.81 -30.12
CA TRP A 140 -8.92 -0.96 -30.57
C TRP A 140 -9.31 0.02 -31.69
N ASP A 141 -10.49 -0.15 -32.31
CA ASP A 141 -10.95 0.71 -33.39
C ASP A 141 -12.41 1.16 -33.16
N PRO A 142 -12.65 2.47 -32.92
CA PRO A 142 -14.00 2.99 -32.78
C PRO A 142 -14.73 3.20 -34.13
N ARG A 143 -14.06 3.04 -35.29
CA ARG A 143 -14.66 3.27 -36.62
C ARG A 143 -15.22 1.99 -37.25
N LEU A 144 -14.75 0.83 -36.82
CA LEU A 144 -15.38 -0.44 -37.14
C LEU A 144 -16.56 -0.63 -36.19
N SER A 145 -17.78 -0.46 -36.68
CA SER A 145 -19.01 -0.84 -35.96
C SER A 145 -19.14 -2.36 -35.77
N GLY A 146 -18.05 -3.12 -35.91
CA GLY A 146 -17.91 -4.54 -35.66
C GLY A 146 -16.92 -4.75 -34.51
N THR A 147 -17.30 -5.59 -33.56
CA THR A 147 -16.72 -5.87 -32.24
C THR A 147 -15.29 -6.44 -32.21
N GLY A 148 -14.42 -6.08 -33.17
CA GLY A 148 -13.08 -6.62 -33.28
C GLY A 148 -12.15 -6.10 -32.19
N ASN A 149 -11.87 -6.93 -31.18
CA ASN A 149 -10.76 -6.73 -30.26
C ASN A 149 -9.46 -7.24 -30.89
N TYR A 150 -8.31 -7.08 -30.21
CA TYR A 150 -7.00 -7.56 -30.65
C TYR A 150 -7.04 -9.00 -31.22
N TRP A 151 -7.84 -9.87 -30.62
CA TRP A 151 -7.97 -11.27 -31.02
C TRP A 151 -8.58 -11.45 -32.39
N ASP A 152 -9.56 -10.62 -32.73
CA ASP A 152 -10.23 -10.66 -34.03
C ASP A 152 -9.26 -10.32 -35.18
N GLN A 153 -8.26 -9.46 -34.90
CA GLN A 153 -7.21 -9.11 -35.84
C GLN A 153 -6.12 -10.20 -35.96
N VAL A 154 -5.86 -10.93 -34.88
CA VAL A 154 -4.91 -12.07 -34.89
C VAL A 154 -5.55 -13.31 -35.53
N SER A 155 -6.86 -13.52 -35.36
CA SER A 155 -7.58 -14.66 -35.94
C SER A 155 -8.00 -14.46 -37.40
N SER A 156 -8.14 -13.22 -37.87
CA SER A 156 -8.52 -12.92 -39.26
C SER A 156 -7.35 -12.90 -40.25
N GLN A 157 -6.10 -13.01 -39.78
CA GLN A 157 -4.96 -13.31 -40.65
C GLN A 157 -4.97 -14.81 -41.03
N ASP A 158 -5.88 -15.16 -41.95
CA ASP A 158 -6.14 -16.48 -42.56
C ASP A 158 -4.95 -17.07 -43.36
N SER A 159 -3.69 -16.84 -42.95
CA SER A 159 -2.50 -17.38 -43.64
C SER A 159 -1.70 -18.38 -42.83
N PHE A 160 -2.06 -18.64 -41.57
CA PHE A 160 -1.52 -19.78 -40.84
C PHE A 160 -2.42 -20.98 -41.10
N GLY A 161 -1.91 -21.95 -41.88
CA GLY A 161 -2.63 -23.12 -42.36
C GLY A 161 -3.45 -23.84 -41.29
N ALA A 162 -4.42 -24.63 -41.74
CA ALA A 162 -5.53 -25.29 -41.03
C ALA A 162 -5.21 -26.10 -39.74
N ASP A 163 -3.99 -26.05 -39.22
CA ASP A 163 -3.55 -26.55 -37.92
C ASP A 163 -3.36 -25.42 -36.88
N SER A 164 -3.91 -24.22 -37.11
CA SER A 164 -3.84 -23.10 -36.17
C SER A 164 -4.63 -23.43 -34.89
N LEU A 165 -3.90 -23.74 -33.82
CA LEU A 165 -4.41 -24.02 -32.47
C LEU A 165 -5.59 -23.10 -32.11
N PRO A 166 -6.82 -23.62 -31.90
CA PRO A 166 -7.99 -22.85 -31.45
C PRO A 166 -7.88 -22.32 -30.00
N GLY A 167 -6.67 -22.21 -29.46
CA GLY A 167 -6.39 -21.93 -28.06
C GLY A 167 -5.81 -20.55 -27.76
N MET A 168 -5.43 -19.73 -28.73
CA MET A 168 -4.78 -18.42 -28.49
C MET A 168 -5.52 -17.50 -27.49
N PRO A 169 -6.84 -17.26 -27.60
CA PRO A 169 -7.55 -16.44 -26.62
C PRO A 169 -7.62 -17.10 -25.23
N LEU A 170 -7.72 -18.45 -25.18
CA LEU A 170 -7.69 -19.19 -23.92
C LEU A 170 -6.31 -19.13 -23.25
N VAL A 171 -5.23 -19.15 -24.02
CA VAL A 171 -3.86 -19.01 -23.52
C VAL A 171 -3.65 -17.62 -22.92
N ALA A 172 -4.12 -16.57 -23.58
CA ALA A 172 -4.01 -15.22 -23.06
C ALA A 172 -4.89 -14.98 -21.82
N ILE A 173 -6.13 -15.46 -21.83
CA ILE A 173 -6.99 -15.45 -20.63
C ILE A 173 -6.30 -16.19 -19.48
N SER A 174 -5.72 -17.36 -19.76
CA SER A 174 -4.98 -18.15 -18.76
C SER A 174 -3.77 -17.39 -18.23
N LEU A 175 -3.00 -16.72 -19.09
CA LEU A 175 -1.85 -15.90 -18.68
C LEU A 175 -2.28 -14.72 -17.82
N VAL A 176 -3.37 -14.03 -18.17
CA VAL A 176 -3.93 -12.93 -17.37
C VAL A 176 -4.39 -13.43 -16.00
N LEU A 177 -5.14 -14.53 -15.96
CA LEU A 177 -5.62 -15.13 -14.72
C LEU A 177 -4.47 -15.61 -13.82
N VAL A 178 -3.46 -16.27 -14.40
CA VAL A 178 -2.25 -16.69 -13.68
C VAL A 178 -1.51 -15.47 -13.12
N THR A 179 -1.40 -14.38 -13.88
CA THR A 179 -0.73 -13.15 -13.43
C THR A 179 -1.50 -12.47 -12.30
N LEU A 180 -2.84 -12.42 -12.37
CA LEU A 180 -3.70 -11.90 -11.31
C LEU A 180 -3.64 -12.74 -10.04
N LEU A 181 -3.74 -14.06 -10.18
CA LEU A 181 -3.66 -15.00 -9.06
C LEU A 181 -2.28 -14.92 -8.39
N TRP A 182 -1.23 -14.77 -9.20
CA TRP A 182 0.14 -14.57 -8.73
C TRP A 182 0.29 -13.25 -7.96
N ALA A 183 -0.26 -12.14 -8.46
CA ALA A 183 -0.23 -10.84 -7.76
C ALA A 183 -0.98 -10.86 -6.42
N LEU A 184 -2.16 -11.51 -6.39
CA LEU A 184 -2.95 -11.70 -5.16
C LEU A 184 -2.21 -12.58 -4.15
N TYR A 185 -1.62 -13.68 -4.62
CA TYR A 185 -0.83 -14.56 -3.77
C TYR A 185 0.40 -13.84 -3.22
N PHE A 186 1.10 -13.08 -4.05
CA PHE A 186 2.25 -12.26 -3.66
C PHE A 186 1.89 -11.27 -2.54
N ALA A 187 0.78 -10.54 -2.70
CA ALA A 187 0.27 -9.61 -1.69
C ALA A 187 -0.05 -10.29 -0.34
N SER A 188 -0.37 -11.58 -0.37
CA SER A 188 -0.69 -12.38 0.83
C SER A 188 0.53 -13.08 1.47
N SER A 189 1.66 -13.16 0.77
CA SER A 189 2.80 -14.00 1.17
C SER A 189 3.75 -13.34 2.18
N THR A 190 4.41 -14.16 3.00
CA THR A 190 5.35 -13.72 4.05
C THR A 190 6.66 -13.15 3.47
N PRO A 191 7.45 -12.34 4.24
CA PRO A 191 8.63 -11.63 3.73
C PRO A 191 9.66 -12.53 3.01
N ASN A 192 9.86 -13.76 3.51
CA ASN A 192 10.82 -14.70 2.92
C ASN A 192 10.28 -15.37 1.64
N GLN A 193 8.96 -15.49 1.48
CA GLN A 193 8.35 -16.04 0.27
C GLN A 193 8.27 -15.00 -0.85
N GLY A 194 8.15 -13.71 -0.51
CA GLY A 194 8.06 -12.63 -1.50
C GLY A 194 9.26 -12.56 -2.45
N LEU A 195 10.48 -12.90 -2.03
CA LEU A 195 11.65 -12.83 -2.91
C LEU A 195 11.62 -13.91 -4.02
N VAL A 196 11.30 -15.16 -3.65
CA VAL A 196 11.18 -16.26 -4.63
C VAL A 196 10.09 -15.95 -5.64
N TRP A 197 8.97 -15.42 -5.19
CA TRP A 197 7.86 -15.09 -6.08
C TRP A 197 8.19 -13.90 -6.99
N ALA A 198 8.83 -12.85 -6.49
CA ALA A 198 9.24 -11.71 -7.33
C ALA A 198 10.12 -12.15 -8.51
N LEU A 199 11.01 -13.12 -8.29
CA LEU A 199 11.83 -13.71 -9.36
C LEU A 199 10.99 -14.48 -10.39
N VAL A 200 9.96 -15.21 -9.95
CA VAL A 200 8.99 -15.87 -10.84
C VAL A 200 8.21 -14.83 -11.67
N GLY A 201 7.78 -13.72 -11.05
CA GLY A 201 7.10 -12.62 -11.76
C GLY A 201 7.97 -11.93 -12.81
N ILE A 202 9.26 -11.74 -12.51
CA ILE A 202 10.25 -11.23 -13.47
C ILE A 202 10.42 -12.20 -14.63
N ALA A 203 10.61 -13.49 -14.36
CA ALA A 203 10.75 -14.50 -15.40
C ALA A 203 9.50 -14.59 -16.30
N GLY A 204 8.31 -14.53 -15.70
CA GLY A 204 7.04 -14.48 -16.44
C GLY A 204 6.91 -13.23 -17.32
N SER A 205 7.31 -12.07 -16.80
CA SER A 205 7.29 -10.80 -17.57
C SER A 205 8.26 -10.83 -18.74
N LEU A 206 9.44 -11.42 -18.57
CA LEU A 206 10.43 -11.58 -19.63
C LEU A 206 9.95 -12.54 -20.73
N LEU A 207 9.15 -13.56 -20.39
CA LEU A 207 8.52 -14.45 -21.37
C LEU A 207 7.42 -13.76 -22.18
N LEU A 208 6.81 -12.69 -21.65
CA LEU A 208 5.81 -11.89 -22.36
C LEU A 208 6.44 -10.83 -23.28
N LEU A 209 7.72 -10.46 -23.08
CA LEU A 209 8.40 -9.44 -23.90
C LEU A 209 8.43 -9.76 -25.40
N PRO A 210 8.74 -10.99 -25.86
CA PRO A 210 8.70 -11.32 -27.28
C PRO A 210 7.32 -11.16 -27.90
N ILE A 211 6.25 -11.41 -27.12
CA ILE A 211 4.86 -11.23 -27.58
C ILE A 211 4.56 -9.73 -27.69
N ALA A 212 4.93 -8.95 -26.67
CA ALA A 212 4.77 -7.50 -26.67
C ALA A 212 5.58 -6.82 -27.80
N PHE A 213 6.85 -7.18 -27.98
CA PHE A 213 7.69 -6.67 -29.06
C PHE A 213 7.30 -7.21 -30.43
N GLY A 214 6.80 -8.44 -30.52
CA GLY A 214 6.24 -8.98 -31.76
C GLY A 214 5.06 -8.13 -32.26
N SER A 215 4.21 -7.66 -31.34
CA SER A 215 3.11 -6.72 -31.67
C SER A 215 3.58 -5.31 -32.07
N LEU A 216 4.82 -4.93 -31.72
CA LEU A 216 5.44 -3.69 -32.18
C LEU A 216 6.16 -3.87 -33.53
N GLY A 217 6.74 -5.06 -33.77
CA GLY A 217 7.47 -5.37 -34.99
C GLY A 217 6.60 -5.44 -36.24
N THR A 218 5.31 -5.76 -36.11
CA THR A 218 4.33 -5.68 -37.20
C THR A 218 4.00 -4.25 -37.64
N MET A 219 4.50 -3.22 -36.92
CA MET A 219 4.34 -1.80 -37.31
C MET A 219 5.37 -1.35 -38.37
N GLY A 220 6.36 -2.17 -38.72
CA GLY A 220 7.50 -1.78 -39.56
C GLY A 220 7.39 -2.10 -41.05
N GLY A 221 6.29 -2.71 -41.52
CA GLY A 221 6.08 -3.02 -42.93
C GLY A 221 5.04 -2.11 -43.56
N ASN A 222 5.23 -1.74 -44.83
CA ASN A 222 4.17 -1.22 -45.70
C ASN A 222 3.03 -2.25 -45.74
N ASP A 223 2.13 -2.20 -44.77
CA ASP A 223 0.92 -3.00 -44.78
C ASP A 223 -0.02 -2.37 -45.81
N PRO A 224 -0.24 -3.00 -46.98
CA PRO A 224 -1.03 -2.42 -48.06
C PRO A 224 -2.49 -2.17 -47.65
N TYR A 225 -2.96 -2.79 -46.55
CA TYR A 225 -4.28 -2.49 -45.99
C TYR A 225 -4.35 -1.12 -45.31
N LEU A 226 -3.26 -0.60 -44.72
CA LEU A 226 -3.26 0.73 -44.10
C LEU A 226 -3.32 1.84 -45.14
N ASP A 227 -2.66 1.68 -46.29
CA ASP A 227 -2.74 2.60 -47.43
C ASP A 227 -4.13 2.59 -48.09
N TYR A 228 -4.79 1.42 -48.17
CA TYR A 228 -6.12 1.30 -48.77
C TYR A 228 -7.22 2.04 -47.99
N TYR A 229 -7.09 2.15 -46.66
CA TYR A 229 -8.07 2.84 -45.82
C TYR A 229 -7.69 4.29 -45.45
N GLY A 230 -6.58 4.82 -45.98
CA GLY A 230 -6.15 6.21 -45.76
C GLY A 230 -5.93 6.55 -44.27
N VAL A 231 -5.61 5.54 -43.46
CA VAL A 231 -5.34 5.72 -42.03
C VAL A 231 -3.87 6.09 -41.90
N GLU A 232 -3.59 7.35 -41.59
CA GLU A 232 -2.24 7.77 -41.18
C GLU A 232 -1.72 6.79 -40.13
N GLN A 233 -0.44 6.39 -40.20
CA GLN A 233 0.25 5.45 -39.30
C GLN A 233 0.30 5.92 -37.81
N GLY A 234 -0.65 6.77 -37.39
CA GLY A 234 -0.85 7.25 -36.05
C GLY A 234 -1.30 6.14 -35.10
N THR A 235 -0.33 5.53 -34.43
CA THR A 235 -0.41 5.08 -33.04
C THR A 235 -1.67 4.29 -32.68
N ARG A 236 -1.64 2.97 -32.92
CA ARG A 236 -2.58 2.06 -32.26
C ARG A 236 -2.27 2.08 -30.75
N PRO A 237 -3.21 2.46 -29.87
CA PRO A 237 -2.93 2.65 -28.45
C PRO A 237 -2.64 1.34 -27.70
N GLY A 238 -3.16 0.20 -28.20
CA GLY A 238 -3.08 -1.10 -27.55
C GLY A 238 -1.65 -1.60 -27.24
N PRO A 239 -0.73 -1.66 -28.21
CA PRO A 239 0.64 -2.13 -27.97
C PRO A 239 1.42 -1.21 -27.00
N ILE A 240 1.13 0.10 -27.03
CA ILE A 240 1.70 1.06 -26.08
C ILE A 240 1.25 0.73 -24.65
N PHE A 241 -0.05 0.48 -24.44
CA PHE A 241 -0.56 0.09 -23.13
C PHE A 241 -0.02 -1.26 -22.66
N ALA A 242 0.16 -2.23 -23.56
CA ALA A 242 0.77 -3.52 -23.24
C ALA A 242 2.22 -3.36 -22.77
N VAL A 243 3.03 -2.56 -23.47
CA VAL A 243 4.42 -2.27 -23.10
C VAL A 243 4.50 -1.53 -21.77
N ILE A 244 3.66 -0.50 -21.57
CA ILE A 244 3.57 0.23 -20.30
C ILE A 244 3.18 -0.72 -19.16
N GLY A 245 2.21 -1.61 -19.40
CA GLY A 245 1.79 -2.64 -18.44
C GLY A 245 2.93 -3.57 -18.03
N VAL A 246 3.68 -4.10 -19.01
CA VAL A 246 4.86 -4.96 -18.75
C VAL A 246 5.94 -4.21 -17.96
N LEU A 247 6.23 -2.95 -18.33
CA LEU A 247 7.21 -2.13 -17.61
C LEU A 247 6.78 -1.84 -16.16
N LEU A 248 5.50 -1.61 -15.91
CA LEU A 248 4.97 -1.41 -14.56
C LEU A 248 5.06 -2.67 -13.70
N VAL A 249 4.73 -3.84 -14.27
CA VAL A 249 4.90 -5.12 -13.57
C VAL A 249 6.38 -5.36 -13.24
N PHE A 250 7.28 -5.14 -14.21
CA PHE A 250 8.71 -5.28 -14.00
C PHE A 250 9.24 -4.35 -12.91
N THR A 251 8.84 -3.06 -12.95
CA THR A 251 9.25 -2.06 -11.96
C THR A 251 8.70 -2.37 -10.57
N GLY A 252 7.45 -2.82 -10.47
CA GLY A 252 6.85 -3.27 -9.21
C GLY A 252 7.62 -4.42 -8.57
N ASN A 253 8.02 -5.41 -9.38
CA ASN A 253 8.82 -6.56 -8.92
C ASN A 253 10.20 -6.13 -8.42
N PHE A 254 10.88 -5.24 -9.14
CA PHE A 254 12.21 -4.74 -8.75
C PHE A 254 12.14 -3.95 -7.44
N THR A 255 11.12 -3.11 -7.29
CA THR A 255 10.89 -2.32 -6.07
C THR A 255 10.63 -3.23 -4.87
N ALA A 256 9.88 -4.32 -5.05
CA ALA A 256 9.65 -5.30 -4.00
C ALA A 256 10.93 -6.04 -3.57
N ILE A 257 11.81 -6.38 -4.53
CA ILE A 257 13.13 -6.98 -4.23
C ILE A 257 14.01 -6.00 -3.45
N ALA A 258 14.10 -4.74 -3.88
CA ALA A 258 14.90 -3.72 -3.21
C ALA A 258 14.44 -3.50 -1.74
N GLN A 259 13.13 -3.47 -1.50
CA GLN A 259 12.56 -3.34 -0.15
C GLN A 259 12.80 -4.57 0.73
N ASN A 260 12.92 -5.76 0.15
CA ASN A 260 13.29 -6.96 0.90
C ASN A 260 14.79 -7.01 1.19
N ALA A 261 15.65 -6.65 0.23
CA ALA A 261 17.10 -6.63 0.41
C ALA A 261 17.56 -5.64 1.49
N SER A 262 16.89 -4.48 1.60
CA SER A 262 17.17 -3.50 2.66
C SER A 262 16.84 -3.99 4.06
N ARG A 263 16.04 -5.05 4.21
CA ARG A 263 15.66 -5.63 5.51
C ARG A 263 16.64 -6.67 6.01
N THR A 264 17.38 -7.33 5.11
CA THR A 264 18.35 -8.38 5.46
C THR A 264 19.75 -7.82 5.75
N GLY A 265 20.02 -6.56 5.40
CA GLY A 265 21.32 -5.91 5.59
C GLY A 265 21.46 -5.08 6.88
N SER A 266 20.45 -5.06 7.75
CA SER A 266 20.43 -4.38 9.05
C SER A 266 20.34 -5.38 10.19
#